data_AF-A0A9W7MU44-F1
#
_entry.id   AF-A0A9W7MU44-F1
#
_cell.length_a   1.000
_cell.length_b   1.000
_cell.length_c   1.000
_cell.angle_alpha   90.00
_cell.angle_beta   90.00
_cell.angle_gamma   90.00
#
_symmetry.space_group_name_H-M   'P 1'
#
loop_
_entity.id
_entity.type
_entity.pdbx_description
1 polymer ?
#
loop_
_entity_poly.entity_id
_entity_poly.type
_entity_poly.pdbx_seq_one_letter_code
_entity_poly.pdbx_strand_id
1 'polypeptide(L)'
;MVARSMIKALKPKMKSLKTRVQRIKADMGKIREDQRCIREEQMVIGERFGDVIRQCHELRLETQVMLKQSAFNRIRIRIMLSILRARQDGDFDKAAALTGFLASVSDTRKL
;
A
#
# COMPACT_ATOMS: atom_id res chain seq x y z
N MET A 1 13.50 -73.94 19.52
CA MET A 1 13.90 -72.88 20.50
C MET A 1 14.27 -71.55 19.83
N VAL A 2 14.93 -71.57 18.67
CA VAL A 2 15.43 -70.37 17.93
C VAL A 2 14.34 -69.41 17.46
N ALA A 3 13.22 -69.88 16.90
CA ALA A 3 12.13 -69.00 16.43
C ALA A 3 11.52 -68.14 17.56
N ARG A 4 11.40 -68.70 18.78
CA ARG A 4 10.90 -67.96 19.95
C ARG A 4 11.87 -66.87 20.41
N SER A 5 13.19 -67.06 20.27
CA SER A 5 14.19 -66.03 20.66
C SER A 5 14.21 -64.86 19.66
N MET A 6 14.09 -65.15 18.37
CA MET A 6 13.99 -64.12 17.31
C MET A 6 12.72 -63.27 17.45
N ILE A 7 11.57 -63.88 17.74
CA ILE A 7 10.32 -63.16 18.03
C ILE A 7 10.48 -62.27 19.28
N LYS A 8 11.23 -62.72 20.30
CA LYS A 8 11.50 -61.95 21.51
C LYS A 8 12.37 -60.71 21.22
N ALA A 9 13.31 -60.81 20.27
CA ALA A 9 14.18 -59.72 19.84
C ALA A 9 13.48 -58.68 18.93
N LEU A 10 12.46 -59.07 18.16
CA LEU A 10 11.69 -58.15 17.31
C LEU A 10 10.72 -57.25 18.09
N LYS A 11 10.12 -57.75 19.19
CA LYS A 11 9.16 -57.01 20.02
C LYS A 11 9.63 -55.61 20.46
N PRO A 12 10.84 -55.43 21.03
CA PRO A 12 11.32 -54.10 21.44
C PRO A 12 11.58 -53.16 20.25
N LYS A 13 12.10 -53.67 19.11
CA LYS A 13 12.27 -52.88 17.88
C LYS A 13 10.93 -52.35 17.37
N MET A 14 9.91 -53.20 17.35
CA MET A 14 8.55 -52.85 16.92
C MET A 14 7.89 -51.82 17.85
N LYS A 15 8.10 -51.94 19.17
CA LYS A 15 7.69 -50.91 20.15
C LYS A 15 8.38 -49.57 19.89
N SER A 16 9.70 -49.57 19.67
CA SER A 16 10.46 -48.34 19.39
C SER A 16 9.98 -47.63 18.12
N LEU A 17 9.67 -48.41 17.07
CA LEU A 17 9.13 -47.89 15.82
C LEU A 17 7.74 -47.27 16.04
N LYS A 18 6.87 -47.94 16.81
CA LYS A 18 5.55 -47.42 17.16
C LYS A 18 5.64 -46.07 17.89
N THR A 19 6.55 -45.94 18.85
CA THR A 19 6.78 -44.66 19.55
C THR A 19 7.29 -43.58 18.60
N ARG A 20 8.21 -43.90 17.68
CA ARG A 20 8.68 -42.95 16.67
C ARG A 20 7.55 -42.47 15.75
N VAL A 21 6.72 -43.39 15.27
CA VAL A 21 5.56 -43.07 14.42
C VAL A 21 4.56 -42.17 15.18
N GLN A 22 4.32 -42.44 16.46
CA GLN A 22 3.45 -41.58 17.27
C GLN A 22 4.01 -40.17 17.46
N ARG A 23 5.32 -40.02 17.68
CA ARG A 23 5.97 -38.69 17.74
C ARG A 23 5.84 -37.94 16.42
N ILE A 24 6.17 -38.60 15.30
CA ILE A 24 6.03 -38.00 13.96
C ILE A 24 4.59 -37.56 13.71
N LYS A 25 3.59 -38.36 14.11
CA LYS A 25 2.17 -37.98 13.97
C LYS A 25 1.80 -36.77 14.82
N ALA A 26 2.33 -36.66 16.02
CA ALA A 26 2.12 -35.50 16.88
C ALA A 26 2.78 -34.24 16.30
N ASP A 27 4.02 -34.34 15.82
CA ASP A 27 4.75 -33.24 15.20
C ASP A 27 4.07 -32.78 13.90
N MET A 28 3.61 -33.71 13.06
CA MET A 28 2.80 -33.39 11.88
C MET A 28 1.48 -32.70 12.24
N GLY A 29 0.87 -33.06 13.38
CA GLY A 29 -0.32 -32.39 13.90
C GLY A 29 -0.04 -30.91 14.21
N LYS A 30 1.07 -30.63 14.91
CA LYS A 30 1.51 -29.26 15.22
C LYS A 30 1.82 -28.47 13.96
N ILE A 31 2.57 -29.04 13.02
CA ILE A 31 2.90 -28.38 11.75
C ILE A 31 1.63 -28.00 10.97
N ARG A 32 0.60 -28.87 10.97
CA ARG A 32 -0.68 -28.56 10.31
C ARG A 32 -1.40 -27.39 10.97
N GLU A 33 -1.33 -27.30 12.29
CA GLU A 33 -1.89 -26.18 13.05
C GLU A 33 -1.17 -24.88 12.72
N ASP A 34 0.16 -24.89 12.82
CA ASP A 34 1.01 -23.73 12.52
C ASP A 34 0.76 -23.23 11.09
N GLN A 35 0.70 -24.16 10.12
CA GLN A 35 0.37 -23.83 8.73
C GLN A 35 -1.03 -23.23 8.56
N ARG A 36 -2.00 -23.60 9.40
CA ARG A 36 -3.34 -23.00 9.36
C ARG A 36 -3.28 -21.56 9.86
N CYS A 37 -2.64 -21.33 11.01
CA CYS A 37 -2.44 -19.99 11.55
C CYS A 37 -1.68 -19.07 10.59
N ILE A 38 -0.61 -19.57 9.95
CA ILE A 38 0.15 -18.80 8.95
C ILE A 38 -0.74 -18.37 7.79
N ARG A 39 -1.62 -19.25 7.28
CA ARG A 39 -2.53 -18.89 6.19
C ARG A 39 -3.56 -17.84 6.60
N GLU A 40 -4.09 -17.95 7.81
CA GLU A 40 -5.02 -16.96 8.37
C GLU A 40 -4.34 -15.59 8.52
N GLU A 41 -3.14 -15.54 9.06
CA GLU A 41 -2.35 -14.31 9.19
C GLU A 41 -1.99 -13.70 7.83
N GLN A 42 -1.58 -14.53 6.86
CA GLN A 42 -1.27 -14.08 5.50
C GLN A 42 -2.47 -13.46 4.79
N MET A 43 -3.67 -14.00 5.01
CA MET A 43 -4.91 -13.43 4.46
C MET A 43 -5.17 -12.03 5.04
N VAL A 44 -5.08 -11.88 6.37
CA VAL A 44 -5.25 -10.57 7.04
C VAL A 44 -4.20 -9.57 6.57
N ILE A 45 -2.94 -10.00 6.43
CA ILE A 45 -1.86 -9.16 5.90
C ILE A 45 -2.19 -8.75 4.45
N GLY A 46 -2.65 -9.68 3.62
CA GLY A 46 -3.04 -9.42 2.23
C GLY A 46 -4.14 -8.37 2.11
N GLU A 47 -5.18 -8.46 2.93
CA GLU A 47 -6.27 -7.46 2.99
C GLU A 47 -5.73 -6.07 3.36
N ARG A 48 -4.90 -5.99 4.42
CA ARG A 48 -4.27 -4.72 4.84
C ARG A 48 -3.39 -4.11 3.76
N PHE A 49 -2.62 -4.92 3.04
CA PHE A 49 -1.83 -4.44 1.91
C PHE A 49 -2.73 -3.93 0.78
N GLY A 50 -3.86 -4.58 0.51
CA GLY A 50 -4.87 -4.10 -0.44
C GLY A 50 -5.40 -2.71 -0.08
N ASP A 51 -5.73 -2.50 1.20
CA ASP A 51 -6.17 -1.20 1.70
C ASP A 51 -5.11 -0.11 1.56
N VAL A 52 -3.85 -0.42 1.89
CA VAL A 52 -2.72 0.51 1.71
C VAL A 52 -2.57 0.90 0.25
N ILE A 53 -2.64 -0.06 -0.68
CA ILE A 53 -2.53 0.21 -2.12
C ILE A 53 -3.66 1.13 -2.58
N ARG A 54 -4.90 0.88 -2.13
CA ARG A 54 -6.05 1.73 -2.44
C ARG A 54 -5.86 3.16 -1.92
N GLN A 55 -5.45 3.31 -0.66
CA GLN A 55 -5.18 4.62 -0.06
C GLN A 55 -4.04 5.36 -0.78
N CYS A 56 -2.97 4.67 -1.16
CA CYS A 56 -1.89 5.27 -1.94
C CYS A 56 -2.37 5.77 -3.31
N HIS A 57 -3.28 5.03 -3.96
CA HIS A 57 -3.86 5.46 -5.22
C HIS A 57 -4.74 6.71 -5.07
N GLU A 58 -5.61 6.75 -4.06
CA GLU A 58 -6.43 7.92 -3.72
C GLU A 58 -5.56 9.14 -3.41
N LEU A 59 -4.56 8.99 -2.54
CA LEU A 59 -3.62 10.05 -2.18
C LEU A 59 -2.86 10.59 -3.40
N ARG A 60 -2.49 9.71 -4.35
CA ARG A 60 -1.84 10.12 -5.60
C ARG A 60 -2.75 10.99 -6.46
N LEU A 61 -4.03 10.62 -6.59
CA LEU A 61 -5.00 11.41 -7.35
C LEU A 61 -5.24 12.78 -6.72
N GLU A 62 -5.46 12.83 -5.40
CA GLU A 62 -5.62 14.08 -4.66
C GLU A 62 -4.39 14.99 -4.81
N THR A 63 -3.19 14.40 -4.69
CA THR A 63 -1.92 15.13 -4.86
C THR A 63 -1.82 15.73 -6.27
N GLN A 64 -2.23 15.01 -7.31
CA GLN A 64 -2.20 15.53 -8.68
C GLN A 64 -3.14 16.73 -8.86
N VAL A 65 -4.34 16.68 -8.27
CA VAL A 65 -5.28 17.80 -8.27
C VAL A 65 -4.67 19.01 -7.53
N MET A 66 -4.08 18.79 -6.35
CA MET A 66 -3.41 19.85 -5.59
C MET A 66 -2.24 20.45 -6.36
N LEU A 67 -1.42 19.65 -7.04
CA LEU A 67 -0.31 20.14 -7.87
C LEU A 67 -0.80 21.00 -9.03
N LYS A 68 -1.83 20.56 -9.75
CA LYS A 68 -2.46 21.37 -10.81
C LYS A 68 -2.96 22.70 -10.25
N GLN A 69 -3.72 22.65 -9.15
CA GLN A 69 -4.25 23.86 -8.52
C GLN A 69 -3.14 24.80 -8.03
N SER A 70 -2.07 24.25 -7.46
CA SER A 70 -0.89 25.00 -7.01
C SER A 70 -0.18 25.70 -8.17
N ALA A 71 0.00 25.01 -9.30
CA ALA A 71 0.57 25.60 -10.51
C ALA A 71 -0.28 26.78 -11.02
N PHE A 72 -1.59 26.61 -11.12
CA PHE A 72 -2.50 27.70 -11.51
C PHE A 72 -2.47 28.86 -10.51
N ASN A 73 -2.44 28.59 -9.21
CA ASN A 73 -2.33 29.63 -8.18
C ASN A 73 -1.02 30.42 -8.32
N ARG A 74 0.10 29.74 -8.59
CA ARG A 74 1.39 30.42 -8.85
C ARG A 74 1.31 31.34 -10.07
N ILE A 75 0.67 30.90 -11.14
CA ILE A 75 0.44 31.72 -12.34
C ILE A 75 -0.39 32.96 -11.99
N ARG A 76 -1.51 32.79 -11.28
CA ARG A 76 -2.38 33.90 -10.85
C ARG A 76 -1.62 34.93 -10.01
N ILE A 77 -0.86 34.48 -9.01
CA ILE A 77 -0.07 35.37 -8.14
C ILE A 77 0.95 36.15 -8.97
N ARG A 78 1.63 35.51 -9.92
CA ARG A 78 2.59 36.19 -10.81
C ARG A 78 1.90 37.27 -11.65
N ILE A 79 0.72 36.98 -12.20
CA ILE A 79 -0.06 37.97 -12.97
C ILE A 79 -0.50 39.13 -12.07
N MET A 80 -1.03 38.84 -10.88
CA MET A 80 -1.43 39.86 -9.90
C MET A 80 -0.26 40.79 -9.55
N LEU A 81 0.93 40.23 -9.33
CA LEU A 81 2.13 41.03 -9.09
C LEU A 81 2.49 41.92 -10.29
N SER A 82 2.40 41.39 -11.51
CA SER A 82 2.64 42.17 -12.74
C SER A 82 1.63 43.31 -12.92
N ILE A 83 0.37 43.12 -12.52
CA ILE A 83 -0.66 44.19 -12.53
C ILE A 83 -0.27 45.30 -11.56
N LEU A 84 0.13 44.94 -10.33
CA LEU A 84 0.57 45.93 -9.34
C LEU A 84 1.77 46.75 -9.84
N ARG A 85 2.73 46.10 -10.49
CA ARG A 85 3.87 46.78 -11.12
C ARG A 85 3.43 47.71 -12.25
N ALA A 86 2.61 47.25 -13.18
CA ALA A 86 2.11 48.09 -14.27
C ALA A 86 1.37 49.34 -13.75
N ARG A 87 0.56 49.19 -12.70
CA ARG A 87 -0.09 50.33 -12.03
C ARG A 87 0.90 51.27 -11.35
N GLN A 88 1.93 50.73 -10.70
CA GLN A 88 3.00 51.52 -10.09
C GLN A 88 3.78 52.33 -11.12
N ASP A 89 4.00 51.75 -12.31
CA ASP A 89 4.71 52.37 -13.42
C ASP A 89 3.82 53.34 -14.25
N GLY A 90 2.53 53.47 -13.91
CA GLY A 90 1.56 54.31 -14.63
C GLY A 90 1.04 53.71 -15.94
N ASP A 91 1.37 52.47 -16.25
CA ASP A 91 0.95 51.74 -17.45
C ASP A 91 -0.41 51.05 -17.23
N PHE A 92 -1.48 51.87 -17.32
CA PHE A 92 -2.85 51.41 -17.09
C PHE A 92 -3.38 50.51 -18.20
N ASP A 93 -2.94 50.68 -19.45
CA ASP A 93 -3.33 49.83 -20.57
C ASP A 93 -2.84 48.40 -20.38
N LYS A 94 -1.56 48.24 -19.99
CA LYS A 94 -1.00 46.93 -19.63
C LYS A 94 -1.68 46.34 -18.39
N ALA A 95 -1.96 47.16 -17.38
CA ALA A 95 -2.69 46.71 -16.20
C ALA A 95 -4.10 46.20 -16.55
N ALA A 96 -4.80 46.87 -17.46
CA ALA A 96 -6.11 46.45 -17.96
C ALA A 96 -6.03 45.14 -18.74
N ALA A 97 -5.07 45.01 -19.66
CA ALA A 97 -4.84 43.77 -20.42
C ALA A 97 -4.52 42.57 -19.50
N LEU A 98 -3.63 42.75 -18.52
CA LEU A 98 -3.30 41.71 -17.54
C LEU A 98 -4.49 41.35 -16.63
N THR A 99 -5.35 42.32 -16.31
CA THR A 99 -6.56 42.07 -15.52
C THR A 99 -7.55 41.20 -16.30
N GLY A 100 -7.74 41.48 -17.61
CA GLY A 100 -8.55 40.61 -18.49
C GLY A 100 -7.97 39.20 -18.60
N PHE A 101 -6.64 39.09 -18.72
CA PHE A 101 -5.96 37.80 -18.74
C PHE A 101 -6.09 37.02 -17.43
N LEU A 102 -6.04 37.71 -16.27
CA LEU A 102 -6.26 37.06 -14.97
C LEU A 102 -7.66 36.46 -14.85
N ALA A 103 -8.68 37.11 -15.44
CA ALA A 103 -10.05 36.61 -15.46
C ALA A 103 -10.16 35.29 -16.25
N SER A 104 -9.58 35.24 -17.46
CA SER A 104 -9.61 34.01 -18.29
C SER A 104 -8.87 32.83 -17.66
N VAL A 105 -7.74 33.08 -17.00
CA VAL A 105 -6.97 32.06 -16.24
C VAL A 105 -7.69 31.63 -14.95
N SER A 106 -8.65 32.42 -14.47
CA SER A 106 -9.42 32.12 -13.26
C SER A 106 -10.68 31.31 -13.54
N ASP A 107 -11.29 31.50 -14.71
CA ASP A 107 -12.49 30.79 -15.18
C ASP A 107 -12.24 29.35 -15.65
N THR A 108 -11.01 29.02 -16.03
CA THR A 108 -10.58 27.66 -16.42
C THR A 108 -10.60 26.62 -15.29
N ARG A 109 -11.15 26.95 -14.12
CA ARG A 109 -11.33 26.06 -12.94
C ARG A 109 -12.60 25.19 -12.96
N LYS A 110 -13.45 25.30 -13.99
CA LYS A 110 -14.72 24.55 -14.07
C LYS A 110 -14.64 23.23 -14.88
N LEU A 111 -13.45 22.80 -15.30
CA LEU A 111 -13.19 21.54 -16.02
C LEU A 111 -12.04 20.79 -15.34
#